data_AF-A0A6A5EE91-F1
#
_entry.id   AF-A0A6A5EE91-F1
#
_cell.length_a   1.000
_cell.length_b   1.000
_cell.length_c   1.000
_cell.angle_alpha   90.00
_cell.angle_beta   90.00
_cell.angle_gamma   90.00
#
_symmetry.space_group_name_H-M   'P 1'
#
loop_
_entity.id
_entity.type
_entity.pdbx_description
1 polymer ?
#
loop_
_entity_poly.entity_id
_entity_poly.type
_entity_poly.pdbx_seq_one_letter_code
_entity_poly.pdbx_strand_id
1 'polypeptide(L)'
;MFCQKDQKPVCVQGTEREHKRHKTVPMEEENKRIHLREMISSIQPMIHTRLRRVKEIQNSVGLSKQITEREIESSAQICSMLISAIERQHARLVEELEKRQQEAERRAEELFQELEEELNDLQMRSSELQHLEHTQNPVHLLQVRYLHCIYTDLNQHFKNCTQTFASFPIFRVSRL
;
A
#
# COMPACT_ATOMS: atom_id res chain seq x y z
N MET A 1 -5.63 53.40 -67.45
CA MET A 1 -4.27 52.93 -67.07
C MET A 1 -3.99 53.38 -65.65
N PHE A 2 -3.11 52.72 -64.91
CA PHE A 2 -2.67 53.14 -63.58
C PHE A 2 -1.18 53.47 -63.62
N CYS A 3 -0.81 54.67 -63.20
CA CYS A 3 0.59 55.07 -63.10
C CYS A 3 1.16 54.62 -61.75
N GLN A 4 2.11 53.68 -61.75
CA GLN A 4 2.66 53.12 -60.52
C GLN A 4 3.55 54.11 -59.74
N LYS A 5 4.15 55.09 -60.44
CA LYS A 5 4.98 56.11 -59.79
C LYS A 5 4.13 57.16 -59.08
N ASP A 6 3.06 57.62 -59.72
CA ASP A 6 2.20 58.69 -59.19
C ASP A 6 0.99 58.14 -58.41
N GLN A 7 0.86 56.81 -58.33
CA GLN A 7 -0.18 56.08 -57.58
C GLN A 7 -1.61 56.55 -57.90
N LYS A 8 -1.89 56.82 -59.19
CA LYS A 8 -3.20 57.32 -59.64
C LYS A 8 -3.63 56.74 -60.99
N PRO A 9 -4.95 56.61 -61.23
CA PRO A 9 -5.47 56.33 -62.56
C PRO A 9 -5.12 57.46 -63.52
N VAL A 10 -4.78 57.09 -64.75
CA VAL A 10 -4.41 58.00 -65.84
C VAL A 10 -5.09 57.54 -67.15
N CYS A 11 -5.48 58.51 -67.99
CA CYS A 11 -6.01 58.24 -69.33
C CYS A 11 -4.87 57.86 -70.30
N VAL A 12 -5.20 57.27 -71.45
CA VAL A 12 -4.21 56.82 -72.46
C VAL A 12 -3.34 57.97 -72.96
N GLN A 13 -3.90 59.15 -73.24
CA GLN A 13 -3.13 60.32 -73.66
C GLN A 13 -2.15 60.82 -72.58
N GLY A 14 -2.53 60.72 -71.31
CA GLY A 14 -1.65 61.04 -70.19
C GLY A 14 -0.46 60.10 -70.09
N THR A 15 -0.62 58.83 -70.52
CA THR A 15 0.49 57.86 -70.59
C THR A 15 1.50 58.19 -71.67
N GLU A 16 1.13 58.94 -72.71
CA GLU A 16 2.02 59.32 -73.81
C GLU A 16 2.71 60.68 -73.61
N ARG A 17 2.23 61.49 -72.65
CA ARG A 17 2.75 62.83 -72.34
C ARG A 17 3.37 62.88 -70.94
N GLU A 18 2.61 63.33 -69.96
CA GLU A 18 3.06 63.59 -68.59
C GLU A 18 3.62 62.34 -67.90
N HIS A 19 3.08 61.17 -68.22
CA HIS A 19 3.48 59.89 -67.64
C HIS A 19 4.28 59.00 -68.60
N LYS A 20 4.83 59.55 -69.70
CA LYS A 20 5.56 58.79 -70.74
C LYS A 20 6.75 57.99 -70.22
N ARG A 21 7.42 58.51 -69.19
CA ARG A 21 8.57 57.86 -68.54
C ARG A 21 8.19 57.07 -67.29
N HIS A 22 6.91 57.01 -66.95
CA HIS A 22 6.42 56.30 -65.78
C HIS A 22 5.87 54.94 -66.20
N LYS A 23 6.06 53.92 -65.35
CA LYS A 23 5.47 52.61 -65.59
C LYS A 23 3.95 52.70 -65.40
N THR A 24 3.21 52.45 -66.47
CA THR A 24 1.75 52.39 -66.45
C THR A 24 1.28 50.96 -66.73
N VAL A 25 0.26 50.51 -66.01
CA VAL A 25 -0.31 49.16 -66.13
C VAL A 25 -1.84 49.24 -66.34
N PRO A 26 -2.50 48.20 -66.85
CA PRO A 26 -3.95 48.12 -66.87
C PRO A 26 -4.53 48.22 -65.45
N MET A 27 -5.67 48.91 -65.31
CA MET A 27 -6.30 49.15 -64.00
C MET A 27 -6.72 47.84 -63.33
N GLU A 28 -7.23 46.88 -64.11
CA GLU A 28 -7.63 45.56 -63.62
C GLU A 28 -6.46 44.77 -63.02
N GLU A 29 -5.27 44.90 -63.61
CA GLU A 29 -4.06 44.26 -63.10
C GLU A 29 -3.62 44.89 -61.78
N GLU A 30 -3.62 46.22 -61.67
CA GLU A 30 -3.29 46.88 -60.40
C GLU A 30 -4.30 46.58 -59.29
N ASN A 31 -5.62 46.56 -59.60
CA ASN A 31 -6.65 46.19 -58.64
C ASN A 31 -6.46 44.76 -58.11
N LYS A 32 -6.13 43.79 -58.98
CA LYS A 32 -5.78 42.43 -58.56
C LYS A 32 -4.56 42.43 -57.63
N ARG A 33 -3.53 43.25 -57.91
CA ARG A 33 -2.33 43.35 -57.05
C ARG A 33 -2.63 43.96 -55.69
N ILE A 34 -3.49 44.98 -55.62
CA ILE A 34 -3.95 45.57 -54.35
C ILE A 34 -4.69 44.53 -53.53
N HIS A 35 -5.65 43.84 -54.14
CA HIS A 35 -6.43 42.81 -53.45
C HIS A 35 -5.56 41.66 -52.92
N LEU A 36 -4.58 41.20 -53.70
CA LEU A 36 -3.59 40.22 -53.23
C LEU A 36 -2.78 40.73 -52.04
N ARG A 37 -2.39 42.01 -52.03
CA ARG A 37 -1.65 42.62 -50.92
C ARG A 37 -2.50 42.68 -49.65
N GLU A 38 -3.78 43.00 -49.76
CA GLU A 38 -4.74 42.97 -48.65
C GLU A 38 -4.93 41.56 -48.10
N MET A 39 -5.13 40.57 -48.97
CA MET A 39 -5.21 39.16 -48.58
C MET A 39 -3.95 38.70 -47.86
N ILE A 40 -2.76 38.98 -48.40
CA ILE A 40 -1.48 38.62 -47.76
C ILE A 40 -1.39 39.30 -46.39
N SER A 41 -1.70 40.59 -46.30
CA SER A 41 -1.68 41.35 -45.03
C SER A 41 -2.64 40.78 -43.99
N SER A 42 -3.79 40.23 -44.42
CA SER A 42 -4.76 39.58 -43.53
C SER A 42 -4.30 38.20 -43.05
N ILE A 43 -3.59 37.43 -43.88
CA ILE A 43 -3.17 36.05 -43.57
C ILE A 43 -1.92 36.02 -42.69
N GLN A 44 -0.98 36.95 -42.88
CA GLN A 44 0.26 37.01 -42.10
C GLN A 44 0.05 36.98 -40.57
N PRO A 45 -0.82 37.80 -39.95
CA PRO A 45 -1.06 37.74 -38.51
C PRO A 45 -1.73 36.43 -38.07
N MET A 46 -2.54 35.79 -38.93
CA MET A 46 -3.12 34.48 -38.65
C MET A 46 -2.03 33.40 -38.56
N ILE A 47 -1.05 33.42 -39.46
CA ILE A 47 0.11 32.51 -39.43
C ILE A 47 0.89 32.71 -38.13
N HIS A 48 1.25 33.95 -37.79
CA HIS A 48 1.97 34.25 -36.54
C HIS A 48 1.21 33.78 -35.30
N THR A 49 -0.11 33.98 -35.29
CA THR A 49 -0.98 33.50 -34.21
C THR A 49 -0.96 31.98 -34.11
N ARG A 50 -1.05 31.26 -35.24
CA ARG A 50 -1.01 29.79 -35.25
C ARG A 50 0.36 29.26 -34.82
N LEU A 51 1.45 29.87 -35.26
CA LEU A 51 2.80 29.50 -34.82
C LEU A 51 2.97 29.65 -33.30
N ARG A 52 2.45 30.75 -32.73
CA ARG A 52 2.45 30.95 -31.27
C ARG A 52 1.65 29.87 -30.54
N ARG A 53 0.44 29.57 -31.03
CA ARG A 53 -0.41 28.51 -30.46
C ARG A 53 0.25 27.14 -30.51
N VAL A 54 0.94 26.80 -31.61
CA VAL A 54 1.69 25.54 -31.70
C VAL A 54 2.75 25.46 -30.61
N LYS A 55 3.52 26.53 -30.39
CA LYS A 55 4.55 26.58 -29.34
C LYS A 55 3.95 26.48 -27.93
N GLU A 56 2.84 27.18 -27.67
CA GLU A 56 2.11 27.09 -26.40
C GLU A 56 1.64 25.65 -26.11
N ILE A 57 1.06 24.98 -27.11
CA ILE A 57 0.59 23.60 -26.99
C ILE A 57 1.76 22.65 -26.75
N GLN A 58 2.86 22.78 -27.49
CA GLN A 58 4.06 21.95 -27.30
C GLN A 58 4.62 22.08 -25.87
N ASN A 59 4.70 23.30 -25.35
CA ASN A 59 5.14 23.55 -23.98
C ASN A 59 4.18 22.95 -22.96
N SER A 60 2.88 23.12 -23.15
CA SER A 60 1.85 22.56 -22.27
C SER A 60 1.90 21.03 -22.22
N VAL A 61 2.06 20.38 -23.38
CA VAL A 61 2.23 18.93 -23.46
C VAL A 61 3.51 18.48 -22.74
N GLY A 62 4.62 19.20 -22.93
CA GLY A 62 5.88 18.91 -22.23
C GLY A 62 5.74 19.01 -20.71
N LEU A 63 5.11 20.07 -20.21
CA LEU A 63 4.84 20.25 -18.78
C LEU A 63 3.91 19.18 -18.24
N SER A 64 2.84 18.83 -18.95
CA SER A 64 1.92 17.77 -18.55
C SER A 64 2.63 16.44 -18.39
N LYS A 65 3.52 16.08 -19.32
CA LYS A 65 4.33 14.84 -19.21
C LYS A 65 5.21 14.84 -17.96
N GLN A 66 5.93 15.92 -17.71
CA GLN A 66 6.78 16.06 -16.53
C GLN A 66 5.99 15.98 -15.21
N ILE A 67 4.80 16.58 -15.18
CA ILE A 67 3.90 16.51 -14.01
C ILE A 67 3.46 15.07 -13.79
N THR A 68 2.95 14.40 -14.83
CA THR A 68 2.51 13.01 -14.75
C THR A 68 3.64 12.07 -14.31
N GLU A 69 4.85 12.21 -14.87
CA GLU A 69 6.02 11.42 -14.46
C GLU A 69 6.35 11.62 -12.96
N ARG A 70 6.31 12.87 -12.48
CA ARG A 70 6.54 13.18 -11.07
C ARG A 70 5.46 12.61 -10.15
N GLU A 71 4.20 12.66 -10.57
CA GLU A 71 3.08 12.09 -9.81
C GLU A 71 3.20 10.56 -9.74
N ILE A 72 3.59 9.91 -10.83
CA ILE A 72 3.86 8.47 -10.86
C ILE A 72 4.98 8.12 -9.88
N GLU A 73 6.13 8.80 -9.95
CA GLU A 73 7.28 8.59 -9.05
C GLU A 73 6.87 8.78 -7.58
N SER A 74 6.20 9.88 -7.25
CA SER A 74 5.72 10.19 -5.91
C SER A 74 4.77 9.12 -5.38
N SER A 75 3.81 8.70 -6.20
CA SER A 75 2.85 7.65 -5.83
C SER A 75 3.55 6.30 -5.60
N ALA A 76 4.53 5.94 -6.45
CA ALA A 76 5.30 4.72 -6.31
C ALA A 76 6.11 4.70 -5.01
N GLN A 77 6.72 5.83 -4.63
CA GLN A 77 7.45 5.95 -3.37
C GLN A 77 6.52 5.76 -2.16
N ILE A 78 5.34 6.40 -2.16
CA ILE A 78 4.35 6.24 -1.08
C ILE A 78 3.87 4.79 -0.98
N CYS A 79 3.52 4.17 -2.12
CA CYS A 79 3.11 2.76 -2.16
C CYS A 79 4.21 1.84 -1.62
N SER A 80 5.47 2.07 -2.01
CA SER A 80 6.60 1.29 -1.50
C SER A 80 6.74 1.42 0.01
N MET A 81 6.62 2.64 0.56
CA MET A 81 6.69 2.88 2.00
C MET A 81 5.58 2.14 2.76
N LEU A 82 4.36 2.16 2.22
CA LEU A 82 3.20 1.46 2.81
C LEU A 82 3.38 -0.06 2.78
N ILE A 83 3.80 -0.62 1.64
CA ILE A 83 4.08 -2.06 1.52
C ILE A 83 5.10 -2.49 2.56
N SER A 84 6.25 -1.80 2.63
CA SER A 84 7.29 -2.15 3.60
C SER A 84 6.82 -1.97 5.05
N ALA A 85 5.93 -1.02 5.35
CA ALA A 85 5.35 -0.87 6.68
C ALA A 85 4.44 -2.05 7.05
N ILE A 86 3.60 -2.49 6.11
CA ILE A 86 2.72 -3.66 6.28
C ILE A 86 3.54 -4.93 6.48
N GLU A 87 4.56 -5.16 5.65
CA GLU A 87 5.44 -6.34 5.75
C GLU A 87 6.14 -6.40 7.11
N ARG A 88 6.70 -5.27 7.57
CA ARG A 88 7.32 -5.19 8.90
C ARG A 88 6.33 -5.47 10.02
N GLN A 89 5.12 -4.93 9.92
CA GLN A 89 4.11 -5.14 10.96
C GLN A 89 3.62 -6.60 10.97
N HIS A 90 3.44 -7.21 9.80
CA HIS A 90 3.09 -8.61 9.67
C HIS A 90 4.18 -9.52 10.27
N ALA A 91 5.45 -9.28 9.96
CA ALA A 91 6.57 -10.03 10.53
C ALA A 91 6.59 -9.95 12.07
N ARG A 92 6.38 -8.75 12.64
CA ARG A 92 6.30 -8.56 14.09
C ARG A 92 5.14 -9.31 14.73
N LEU A 93 3.97 -9.30 14.08
CA LEU A 93 2.80 -10.03 14.57
C LEU A 93 3.02 -11.54 14.54
N VAL A 94 3.62 -12.07 13.47
CA VAL A 94 3.97 -13.50 13.39
C VAL A 94 4.94 -13.87 14.50
N GLU A 95 6.03 -13.11 14.68
CA GLU A 95 7.00 -13.36 15.75
C GLU A 95 6.36 -13.32 17.15
N GLU A 96 5.44 -12.38 17.39
CA GLU A 96 4.72 -12.30 18.66
C GLU A 96 3.80 -13.50 18.88
N LEU A 97 3.10 -13.95 17.85
CA LEU A 97 2.24 -15.14 17.92
C LEU A 97 3.06 -16.40 18.17
N GLU A 98 4.19 -16.58 17.47
CA GLU A 98 5.11 -17.71 17.68
C GLU A 98 5.65 -17.73 19.11
N LYS A 99 6.08 -16.58 19.66
CA LYS A 99 6.53 -16.50 21.05
C LYS A 99 5.44 -16.84 22.04
N ARG A 100 4.21 -16.35 21.83
CA ARG A 100 3.06 -16.68 22.68
C ARG A 100 2.72 -18.16 22.62
N GLN A 101 2.81 -18.77 21.44
CA GLN A 101 2.58 -20.20 21.25
C GLN A 101 3.65 -21.03 21.96
N GLN A 102 4.93 -20.73 21.76
CA GLN A 102 6.03 -21.43 22.44
C GLN A 102 5.93 -21.34 23.97
N GLU A 103 5.56 -20.17 24.51
CA GLU A 103 5.37 -20.00 25.95
C GLU A 103 4.13 -20.73 26.47
N ALA A 104 3.08 -20.88 25.65
CA ALA A 104 1.93 -21.70 26.00
C ALA A 104 2.28 -23.19 25.99
N GLU A 105 3.03 -23.66 25.00
CA GLU A 105 3.52 -25.03 24.88
C GLU A 105 4.47 -25.39 26.02
N ARG A 106 5.44 -24.53 26.34
CA ARG A 106 6.35 -24.72 27.47
C ARG A 106 5.60 -24.90 28.79
N ARG A 107 4.61 -24.04 29.07
CA ARG A 107 3.79 -24.16 30.28
C ARG A 107 2.91 -25.40 30.28
N ALA A 108 2.42 -25.83 29.11
CA ALA A 108 1.66 -27.07 28.98
C ALA A 108 2.53 -28.30 29.30
N GLU A 109 3.77 -28.31 28.80
CA GLU A 109 4.74 -29.37 29.04
C GLU A 109 5.14 -29.46 30.52
N GLU A 110 5.39 -28.32 31.18
CA GLU A 110 5.68 -28.27 32.63
C GLU A 110 4.53 -28.87 33.45
N LEU A 111 3.29 -28.48 33.13
CA LEU A 111 2.11 -29.04 33.79
C LEU A 111 1.91 -30.53 33.50
N PHE A 112 2.24 -30.97 32.28
CA PHE A 112 2.15 -32.38 31.92
C PHE A 112 3.13 -33.20 32.77
N GLN A 113 4.36 -32.74 32.93
CA GLN A 113 5.37 -33.39 33.78
C GLN A 113 4.95 -33.43 35.25
N GLU A 114 4.42 -32.33 35.79
CA GLU A 114 3.88 -32.30 37.16
C GLU A 114 2.77 -33.36 37.34
N LEU A 115 1.85 -33.48 36.38
CA LEU A 115 0.79 -34.49 36.43
C LEU A 115 1.32 -35.93 36.30
N GLU A 116 2.33 -36.17 35.46
CA GLU A 116 2.95 -37.49 35.34
C GLU A 116 3.62 -37.92 36.65
N GLU A 117 4.31 -37.00 37.33
CA GLU A 117 4.88 -37.26 38.66
C GLU A 117 3.81 -37.55 39.71
N GLU A 118 2.74 -36.75 39.75
CA GLU A 118 1.60 -36.99 40.64
C GLU A 118 0.94 -38.35 40.40
N LEU A 119 0.74 -38.73 39.13
CA LEU A 119 0.18 -40.04 38.77
C LEU A 119 1.08 -41.19 39.22
N ASN A 120 2.39 -41.07 39.06
CA ASN A 120 3.35 -42.09 39.47
C ASN A 120 3.36 -42.27 41.01
N ASP A 121 3.34 -41.17 41.77
CA ASP A 121 3.25 -41.22 43.25
C ASP A 121 1.93 -41.86 43.70
N LEU A 122 0.81 -41.48 43.07
CA LEU A 122 -0.50 -42.06 43.36
C LEU A 122 -0.56 -43.56 43.05
N GLN A 123 0.00 -44.00 41.92
CA GLN A 123 0.08 -45.42 41.55
C GLN A 123 0.93 -46.23 42.53
N MET A 124 2.07 -45.69 42.95
CA MET A 124 2.97 -46.32 43.93
C MET A 124 2.25 -46.51 45.27
N ARG A 125 1.68 -45.44 45.82
CA ARG A 125 0.95 -45.49 47.09
C ARG A 125 -0.29 -46.38 47.04
N SER A 126 -1.02 -46.38 45.91
CA SER A 126 -2.14 -47.29 45.69
C SER A 126 -1.69 -48.75 45.78
N SER A 127 -0.55 -49.08 45.16
CA SER A 127 0.02 -50.43 45.19
C SER A 127 0.45 -50.84 46.61
N GLU A 128 1.05 -49.93 47.39
CA GLU A 128 1.40 -50.15 48.79
C GLU A 128 0.16 -50.41 49.67
N LEU A 129 -0.89 -49.61 49.49
CA LEU A 129 -2.16 -49.77 50.20
C LEU A 129 -2.83 -51.11 49.88
N GLN A 130 -2.87 -51.49 48.60
CA GLN A 130 -3.38 -52.79 48.17
C GLN A 130 -2.56 -53.93 48.80
N HIS A 131 -1.22 -53.84 48.85
CA HIS A 131 -0.40 -54.86 49.48
C HIS A 131 -0.71 -55.02 50.99
N LEU A 132 -0.90 -53.90 51.71
CA LEU A 132 -1.27 -53.91 53.12
C LEU A 132 -2.67 -54.51 53.35
N GLU A 133 -3.64 -54.22 52.47
CA GLU A 133 -4.98 -54.81 52.52
C GLU A 133 -4.94 -56.34 52.44
N HIS A 134 -4.15 -56.89 51.51
CA HIS A 134 -4.07 -58.33 51.28
C HIS A 134 -3.33 -59.10 52.40
N THR A 135 -2.43 -58.43 53.14
CA THR A 135 -1.58 -59.07 54.15
C THR A 135 -2.31 -59.37 55.47
N GLN A 136 -3.52 -58.81 55.70
CA GLN A 136 -4.44 -59.08 56.83
C GLN A 136 -3.78 -59.27 58.22
N ASN A 137 -2.71 -58.54 58.53
CA ASN A 137 -2.05 -58.60 59.83
C ASN A 137 -2.59 -57.51 60.77
N PRO A 138 -3.14 -57.86 61.96
CA PRO A 138 -3.72 -56.91 62.91
C PRO A 138 -2.79 -55.78 63.38
N VAL A 139 -1.47 -55.98 63.37
CA VAL A 139 -0.48 -54.96 63.78
C VAL A 139 -0.36 -53.85 62.73
N HIS A 140 -0.51 -54.18 61.44
CA HIS A 140 -0.46 -53.19 60.35
C HIS A 140 -1.74 -52.36 60.25
N LEU A 141 -2.88 -52.87 60.74
CA LEU A 141 -4.15 -52.13 60.80
C LEU A 141 -4.11 -50.95 61.79
N LEU A 142 -3.21 -50.96 62.79
CA LEU A 142 -3.03 -49.85 63.73
C LEU A 142 -2.24 -48.66 63.13
N GLN A 143 -1.44 -48.89 62.09
CA GLN A 143 -0.78 -47.83 61.31
C GLN A 143 -1.75 -47.02 60.44
N VAL A 144 -2.96 -47.53 60.21
CA VAL A 144 -3.99 -46.90 59.36
C VAL A 144 -4.49 -45.56 59.92
N ARG A 145 -4.37 -45.32 61.23
CA ARG A 145 -4.72 -44.01 61.81
C ARG A 145 -3.74 -42.89 61.45
N TYR A 146 -2.49 -43.23 61.10
CA TYR A 146 -1.51 -42.28 60.54
C TYR A 146 -1.74 -42.05 59.03
N LEU A 147 -2.29 -43.04 58.31
CA LEU A 147 -2.63 -42.94 56.89
C LEU A 147 -3.76 -41.95 56.59
N HIS A 148 -4.72 -41.76 57.51
CA HIS A 148 -5.80 -40.78 57.35
C HIS A 148 -5.30 -39.33 57.30
N CYS A 149 -4.20 -39.01 58.00
CA CYS A 149 -3.58 -37.67 57.97
C CYS A 149 -2.90 -37.41 56.60
N ILE A 150 -2.25 -38.44 56.04
CA ILE A 150 -1.58 -38.37 54.73
C ILE A 150 -2.60 -38.21 53.60
N TYR A 151 -3.77 -38.84 53.69
CA TYR A 151 -4.84 -38.76 52.69
C TYR A 151 -5.49 -37.36 52.60
N THR A 152 -5.59 -36.64 53.72
CA THR A 152 -6.19 -35.30 53.76
C THR A 152 -5.27 -34.22 53.20
N ASP A 153 -3.96 -34.29 53.45
CA ASP A 153 -2.98 -33.34 52.89
C ASP A 153 -2.84 -33.50 51.36
N LEU A 154 -2.90 -34.74 50.87
CA LEU A 154 -2.85 -35.04 49.43
C LEU A 154 -4.05 -34.47 48.67
N ASN A 155 -5.25 -34.60 49.23
CA ASN A 155 -6.47 -34.07 48.61
C ASN A 155 -6.49 -32.53 48.57
N GLN A 156 -5.85 -31.87 49.54
CA GLN A 156 -5.74 -30.42 49.55
C GLN A 156 -4.73 -29.92 48.50
N HIS A 157 -3.59 -30.61 48.33
CA HIS A 157 -2.64 -30.35 47.24
C HIS A 157 -3.30 -30.56 45.86
N PHE A 158 -4.00 -31.68 45.68
CA PHE A 158 -4.66 -32.03 44.42
C PHE A 158 -5.77 -31.04 44.01
N LYS A 159 -6.57 -30.55 44.97
CA LYS A 159 -7.59 -29.51 44.73
C LYS A 159 -7.00 -28.17 44.34
N ASN A 160 -5.85 -27.81 44.89
CA ASN A 160 -5.17 -26.57 44.55
C ASN A 160 -4.55 -26.64 43.13
N CYS A 161 -4.03 -27.79 42.74
CA CYS A 161 -3.46 -28.02 41.41
C CYS A 161 -4.52 -27.95 40.29
N THR A 162 -5.67 -28.61 40.50
CA THR A 162 -6.79 -28.63 39.52
C THR A 162 -7.49 -27.28 39.30
N GLN A 163 -7.46 -26.36 40.27
CA GLN A 163 -8.01 -25.01 40.09
C GLN A 163 -7.15 -24.12 39.18
N THR A 164 -5.85 -24.39 39.09
CA THR A 164 -4.90 -23.68 38.21
C THR A 164 -5.07 -24.07 36.74
N PHE A 165 -5.59 -25.28 36.47
CA PHE A 165 -5.86 -25.77 35.11
C PHE A 165 -7.04 -25.09 34.41
N ALA A 166 -8.07 -24.66 35.14
CA ALA A 166 -9.29 -24.08 34.57
C ALA A 166 -9.10 -22.68 33.95
N SER A 167 -7.95 -22.05 34.16
CA SER A 167 -7.62 -20.72 33.66
C SER A 167 -6.68 -20.74 32.45
N PHE A 168 -6.34 -21.92 31.90
CA PHE A 168 -5.41 -22.04 30.78
C PHE A 168 -6.05 -21.72 29.41
N PRO A 169 -5.53 -20.72 28.67
CA PRO A 169 -6.11 -20.29 27.39
C PRO A 169 -5.65 -21.10 26.17
N ILE A 170 -4.98 -22.24 26.34
CA ILE A 170 -4.33 -22.99 25.24
C ILE A 170 -5.33 -23.39 24.14
N PHE A 171 -6.61 -23.59 24.47
CA PHE A 171 -7.63 -23.97 23.48
C PHE A 171 -8.35 -22.79 22.79
N ARG A 172 -7.97 -21.53 23.06
CA ARG A 172 -8.61 -20.35 22.43
C ARG A 172 -7.96 -19.84 21.15
N VAL A 173 -7.01 -20.57 20.57
CA VAL A 173 -6.36 -20.17 19.29
C VAL A 173 -7.15 -20.64 18.05
N SER A 174 -8.32 -21.27 18.22
CA SER A 174 -9.17 -21.69 17.09
C SER A 174 -10.47 -20.88 17.01
N ARG A 175 -10.41 -19.66 16.45
CA ARG A 175 -11.50 -19.03 15.66
C ARG A 175 -11.08 -17.64 15.18
N LEU A 176 -10.63 -17.59 13.93
CA LEU A 176 -10.99 -16.53 12.99
C LEU A 176 -11.57 -17.20 11.75
#